data_AF-A0AAV6ZS41-F1
#
_entry.id   AF-A0AAV6ZS41-F1
#
_cell.length_a   1.000
_cell.length_b   1.000
_cell.length_c   1.000
_cell.angle_alpha   90.00
_cell.angle_beta   90.00
_cell.angle_gamma   90.00
#
_symmetry.space_group_name_H-M   'P 1'
#
loop_
_entity.id
_entity.type
_entity.pdbx_description
1 polymer ?
#
loop_
_entity_poly.entity_id
_entity_poly.type
_entity_poly.pdbx_seq_one_letter_code
_entity_poly.pdbx_strand_id
1 'polypeptide(L)'
;MVMLIGLLRYAYVIERYGPSLLNTVAFVLGWICAAGLIMVGSFQVDHAKVLHYIGAGVAFPTSMMFIFFQSLLTYRMAHAHWFCWTGHLRSLLTLFGLVILVLSGVLFIQDGFVLQHMAALCEWTFIINVLVYYGTFAFEFGAISTDTFLVLLKASRAPKSYKAGTSTPATPHAHSTSENMAMI
;
A
#
# COMPACT_ATOMS: atom_id res chain seq x y z
N MET A 1 -8.94 -7.82 9.26
CA MET A 1 -7.66 -8.46 8.88
C MET A 1 -6.81 -7.56 7.97
N VAL A 2 -7.29 -7.20 6.77
CA VAL A 2 -6.53 -6.41 5.76
C VAL A 2 -5.97 -5.09 6.32
N MET A 3 -6.78 -4.30 7.04
CA MET A 3 -6.33 -3.02 7.63
C MET A 3 -5.18 -3.20 8.62
N LEU A 4 -5.26 -4.20 9.51
CA LEU A 4 -4.22 -4.49 10.49
C LEU A 4 -2.92 -4.93 9.81
N ILE A 5 -3.01 -5.87 8.87
CA ILE A 5 -1.85 -6.35 8.10
C ILE A 5 -1.21 -5.19 7.34
N GLY A 6 -2.02 -4.35 6.69
CA GLY A 6 -1.56 -3.17 5.97
C GLY A 6 -0.85 -2.16 6.88
N LEU A 7 -1.38 -1.92 8.09
CA LEU A 7 -0.76 -1.02 9.07
C LEU A 7 0.58 -1.55 9.58
N LEU A 8 0.64 -2.83 9.96
CA LEU A 8 1.87 -3.46 10.41
C LEU A 8 2.93 -3.45 9.31
N ARG A 9 2.54 -3.78 8.07
CA ARG A 9 3.43 -3.74 6.92
C ARG A 9 3.93 -2.32 6.65
N TYR A 10 3.06 -1.32 6.69
CA TYR A 10 3.42 0.08 6.51
C TYR A 10 4.47 0.53 7.53
N ALA A 11 4.28 0.22 8.81
CA ALA A 11 5.22 0.55 9.87
C ALA A 11 6.55 -0.19 9.72
N TYR A 12 6.50 -1.49 9.42
CA TYR A 12 7.69 -2.31 9.22
C TYR A 12 8.59 -1.76 8.09
N VAL A 13 7.99 -1.33 6.98
CA VAL A 13 8.73 -0.71 5.88
C VAL A 13 9.39 0.60 6.31
N ILE A 14 8.71 1.44 7.10
CA ILE A 14 9.29 2.70 7.62
C ILE A 14 10.46 2.43 8.56
N GLU A 15 10.33 1.46 9.46
CA GLU A 15 11.39 1.09 10.39
C GLU A 15 12.65 0.63 9.65
N ARG A 16 12.48 -0.19 8.60
CA ARG A 16 13.61 -0.80 7.89
C ARG A 16 14.23 0.08 6.80
N TYR A 17 13.44 0.91 6.12
CA TYR A 17 13.88 1.66 4.94
C TYR A 17 13.53 3.15 4.97
N GLY A 18 12.92 3.63 6.05
CA GLY A 18 12.48 5.02 6.17
C GLY A 18 11.17 5.33 5.44
N PRO A 19 10.72 6.59 5.49
CA PRO A 19 9.48 7.01 4.85
C PRO A 19 9.60 6.92 3.32
N SER A 20 8.54 6.43 2.68
CA SER A 20 8.49 6.27 1.22
C SER A 20 7.10 6.58 0.72
N LEU A 21 7.00 7.45 -0.29
CA LEU A 21 5.73 7.77 -0.94
C LEU A 21 5.05 6.50 -1.46
N LEU A 22 5.83 5.56 -1.99
CA LEU A 22 5.31 4.31 -2.53
C LEU A 22 4.69 3.43 -1.43
N ASN A 23 5.28 3.42 -0.23
CA ASN A 23 4.71 2.75 0.94
C ASN A 23 3.42 3.43 1.41
N THR A 24 3.36 4.76 1.42
CA THR A 24 2.15 5.52 1.77
C THR A 24 1.02 5.29 0.76
N VAL A 25 1.31 5.34 -0.53
CA VAL A 25 0.33 5.07 -1.59
C VAL A 25 -0.20 3.64 -1.47
N ALA A 26 0.68 2.65 -1.28
CA ALA A 26 0.26 1.28 -1.05
C ALA A 26 -0.65 1.18 0.18
N PHE A 27 -0.26 1.78 1.31
CA PHE A 27 -1.09 1.77 2.52
C PHE A 27 -2.50 2.34 2.29
N VAL A 28 -2.61 3.50 1.62
CA VAL A 28 -3.91 4.11 1.27
C VAL A 28 -4.74 3.19 0.37
N LEU A 29 -4.14 2.60 -0.66
CA LEU A 29 -4.82 1.62 -1.53
C LEU A 29 -5.32 0.40 -0.75
N GLY A 30 -4.55 -0.08 0.23
CA GLY A 30 -4.96 -1.17 1.12
C GLY A 30 -6.18 -0.83 1.98
N TRP A 31 -6.31 0.43 2.41
CA TRP A 31 -7.49 0.90 3.15
C TRP A 31 -8.71 1.09 2.26
N ILE A 32 -8.53 1.63 1.04
CA ILE A 32 -9.62 1.72 0.06
C ILE A 32 -10.11 0.31 -0.31
N CYS A 33 -9.18 -0.63 -0.51
CA CYS A 33 -9.49 -2.04 -0.71
C CYS A 33 -10.33 -2.60 0.45
N ALA A 34 -9.94 -2.34 1.71
CA ALA A 34 -10.70 -2.78 2.87
C ALA A 34 -12.13 -2.23 2.89
N ALA A 35 -12.32 -0.96 2.52
CA ALA A 35 -13.66 -0.37 2.39
C ALA A 35 -14.49 -1.07 1.30
N GLY A 36 -13.89 -1.35 0.13
CA GLY A 36 -14.54 -2.12 -0.93
C GLY A 36 -14.93 -3.53 -0.48
N LEU A 37 -14.02 -4.24 0.21
CA LEU A 37 -14.27 -5.58 0.74
C LEU A 37 -15.39 -5.60 1.79
N ILE A 38 -15.46 -4.59 2.66
CA ILE A 38 -16.57 -4.44 3.61
C ILE A 38 -17.89 -4.34 2.84
N MET A 39 -17.93 -3.56 1.76
CA MET A 39 -19.12 -3.42 0.93
C MET A 39 -19.50 -4.74 0.23
N VAL A 40 -18.58 -5.38 -0.48
CA VAL A 40 -18.82 -6.69 -1.15
C VAL A 40 -19.29 -7.76 -0.17
N GLY A 41 -18.66 -7.82 1.00
CA GLY A 41 -18.98 -8.81 2.03
C GLY A 41 -20.29 -8.55 2.77
N SER A 42 -20.68 -7.27 2.90
CA SER A 42 -21.93 -6.89 3.58
C SER A 42 -23.15 -6.94 2.66
N PHE A 43 -22.95 -6.67 1.36
CA PHE A 43 -24.01 -6.59 0.37
C PHE A 43 -23.84 -7.71 -0.65
N GLN A 44 -24.58 -8.79 -0.48
CA GLN A 44 -24.56 -9.90 -1.42
C GLN A 44 -25.19 -9.52 -2.76
N VAL A 45 -24.67 -10.09 -3.85
CA VAL A 45 -25.11 -9.80 -5.22
C VAL A 45 -26.61 -10.06 -5.43
N ASP A 46 -27.17 -11.05 -4.72
CA ASP A 46 -28.59 -11.44 -4.83
C ASP A 46 -29.55 -10.45 -4.13
N HIS A 47 -29.06 -9.68 -3.15
CA HIS A 47 -29.89 -8.81 -2.32
C HIS A 47 -29.65 -7.32 -2.60
N ALA A 48 -28.42 -6.95 -2.92
CA ALA A 48 -27.99 -5.55 -3.08
C ALA A 48 -26.95 -5.41 -4.20
N LYS A 49 -27.33 -5.85 -5.40
CA LYS A 49 -26.48 -5.96 -6.60
C LYS A 49 -25.66 -4.72 -6.94
N VAL A 50 -26.28 -3.54 -6.91
CA VAL A 50 -25.58 -2.27 -7.22
C VAL A 50 -24.44 -2.03 -6.24
N LEU A 51 -24.72 -2.16 -4.96
CA LEU A 51 -23.74 -1.89 -3.91
C LEU A 51 -22.65 -2.97 -3.87
N HIS A 52 -23.02 -4.23 -4.14
CA HIS A 52 -22.06 -5.31 -4.34
C HIS A 52 -21.04 -4.98 -5.45
N TYR A 53 -21.50 -4.57 -6.63
CA TYR A 53 -20.62 -4.26 -7.75
C TYR A 53 -19.80 -2.98 -7.56
N ILE A 54 -20.35 -1.97 -6.88
CA ILE A 54 -19.54 -0.81 -6.46
C ILE A 54 -18.41 -1.28 -5.54
N GLY A 55 -18.73 -2.13 -4.56
CA GLY A 55 -17.74 -2.72 -3.67
C GLY A 55 -16.67 -3.49 -4.43
N ALA A 56 -17.06 -4.35 -5.38
CA ALA A 56 -16.15 -5.18 -6.16
C ALA A 56 -15.25 -4.32 -7.07
N GLY A 57 -15.85 -3.34 -7.73
CA GLY A 57 -15.16 -2.35 -8.57
C GLY A 57 -14.17 -1.49 -7.78
N VAL A 58 -14.35 -1.30 -6.48
CA VAL A 58 -13.36 -0.65 -5.61
C VAL A 58 -12.32 -1.65 -5.11
N ALA A 59 -12.74 -2.80 -4.58
CA ALA A 59 -11.87 -3.76 -3.91
C ALA A 59 -10.83 -4.39 -4.85
N PHE A 60 -11.25 -4.85 -6.04
CA PHE A 60 -10.39 -5.62 -6.92
C PHE A 60 -9.24 -4.80 -7.55
N PRO A 61 -9.47 -3.62 -8.18
CA PRO A 61 -8.36 -2.86 -8.72
C PRO A 61 -7.44 -2.30 -7.62
N THR A 62 -7.99 -1.86 -6.48
CA THR A 62 -7.15 -1.30 -5.40
C THR A 62 -6.33 -2.39 -4.70
N SER A 63 -6.86 -3.60 -4.52
CA SER A 63 -6.06 -4.75 -4.06
C SER A 63 -4.97 -5.14 -5.04
N MET A 64 -5.24 -5.11 -6.35
CA MET A 64 -4.24 -5.36 -7.39
C MET A 64 -3.10 -4.34 -7.34
N MET A 65 -3.42 -3.04 -7.26
CA MET A 65 -2.41 -1.99 -7.11
C MET A 65 -1.64 -2.13 -5.79
N PHE A 66 -2.30 -2.49 -4.69
CA PHE A 66 -1.66 -2.74 -3.41
C PHE A 66 -0.61 -3.85 -3.50
N ILE A 67 -0.97 -5.04 -3.99
CA ILE A 67 -0.03 -6.17 -4.06
C ILE A 67 1.10 -5.91 -5.06
N PHE A 68 0.84 -5.15 -6.13
CA PHE A 68 1.88 -4.71 -7.07
C PHE A 68 2.93 -3.81 -6.39
N PHE A 69 2.49 -2.76 -5.68
CA PHE A 69 3.43 -1.89 -4.96
C PHE A 69 4.14 -2.60 -3.81
N GLN A 70 3.46 -3.51 -3.11
CA GLN A 70 4.10 -4.31 -2.07
C GLN A 70 5.14 -5.28 -2.64
N SER A 71 4.95 -5.82 -3.84
CA SER A 71 5.95 -6.66 -4.51
C SER A 71 7.19 -5.85 -4.87
N LEU A 72 6.99 -4.64 -5.42
CA LEU A 72 8.09 -3.71 -5.70
C LEU A 72 8.85 -3.29 -4.43
N LEU A 73 8.14 -2.97 -3.34
CA LEU A 73 8.78 -2.71 -2.05
C LEU A 73 9.57 -3.92 -1.58
N THR A 74 9.01 -5.12 -1.68
CA THR A 74 9.71 -6.36 -1.25
C THR A 74 11.03 -6.53 -1.97
N TYR A 75 11.09 -6.29 -3.29
CA TYR A 75 12.35 -6.35 -4.03
C TYR A 75 13.32 -5.24 -3.66
N ARG A 76 12.84 -4.01 -3.49
CA ARG A 76 13.68 -2.90 -3.00
C ARG A 76 14.26 -3.21 -1.62
N MET A 77 13.56 -4.03 -0.84
CA MET A 77 13.94 -4.43 0.50
C MET A 77 14.84 -5.68 0.56
N ALA A 78 15.05 -6.37 -0.55
CA ALA A 78 15.73 -7.66 -0.56
C ALA A 78 17.25 -7.49 -0.56
N HIS A 79 17.88 -7.56 0.62
CA HIS A 79 19.34 -7.59 0.77
C HIS A 79 19.92 -9.00 1.02
N ALA A 80 19.10 -10.01 1.30
CA ALA A 80 19.55 -11.40 1.54
C ALA A 80 18.72 -12.43 0.76
N HIS A 81 19.31 -13.59 0.48
CA HIS A 81 18.74 -14.66 -0.36
C HIS A 81 17.31 -15.08 0.06
N TRP A 82 17.03 -15.16 1.37
CA TRP A 82 15.68 -15.47 1.89
C TRP A 82 14.62 -14.42 1.52
N PHE A 83 14.98 -13.14 1.46
CA PHE A 83 14.07 -12.08 1.02
C PHE A 83 13.88 -12.07 -0.50
N CYS A 84 14.85 -12.58 -1.27
CA CYS A 84 14.71 -12.74 -2.72
C CYS A 84 13.65 -13.78 -3.08
N TRP A 85 13.60 -14.93 -2.40
CA TRP A 85 12.56 -15.94 -2.62
C TRP A 85 11.15 -15.39 -2.37
N THR A 86 10.98 -14.64 -1.27
CA THR A 86 9.72 -13.95 -0.98
C THR A 86 9.37 -12.92 -2.05
N GLY A 87 10.35 -12.17 -2.57
CA GLY A 87 10.16 -11.24 -3.68
C GLY A 87 9.67 -11.92 -4.96
N HIS A 88 10.29 -13.05 -5.34
CA HIS A 88 9.85 -13.86 -6.48
C HIS A 88 8.44 -14.41 -6.28
N LEU A 89 8.15 -15.00 -5.13
CA LEU A 89 6.82 -15.52 -4.81
C LEU A 89 5.75 -14.42 -4.92
N ARG A 90 5.96 -13.27 -4.28
CA ARG A 90 5.03 -12.13 -4.32
C ARG A 90 4.81 -11.62 -5.74
N SER A 91 5.86 -11.60 -6.56
CA SER A 91 5.78 -11.15 -7.95
C SER A 91 5.03 -12.14 -8.84
N LEU A 92 5.22 -13.45 -8.63
CA LEU A 92 4.45 -14.49 -9.30
C LEU A 92 2.96 -14.40 -8.93
N LEU A 93 2.64 -14.27 -7.65
CA LEU A 93 1.26 -14.08 -7.17
C LEU A 93 0.64 -12.79 -7.71
N THR A 94 1.41 -11.72 -7.85
CA THR A 94 0.95 -10.45 -8.43
C THR A 94 0.66 -10.60 -9.93
N LEU A 95 1.56 -11.23 -10.68
CA LEU A 95 1.36 -11.48 -12.10
C LEU A 95 0.15 -12.40 -12.33
N PHE A 96 0.04 -13.48 -11.57
CA PHE A 96 -1.10 -14.38 -11.63
C PHE A 96 -2.41 -13.67 -11.28
N GLY A 97 -2.40 -12.84 -10.23
CA GLY A 97 -3.53 -12.01 -9.84
C GLY A 97 -3.96 -11.05 -10.96
N LEU A 98 -3.02 -10.40 -11.63
CA LEU A 98 -3.31 -9.50 -12.76
C LEU A 98 -3.98 -10.26 -13.91
N VAL A 99 -3.44 -11.42 -14.29
CA VAL A 99 -4.02 -12.25 -15.36
C VAL A 99 -5.44 -12.69 -15.01
N ILE A 100 -5.66 -13.23 -13.81
CA ILE A 100 -6.99 -13.69 -13.38
C ILE A 100 -7.98 -12.53 -13.27
N LEU A 101 -7.56 -11.36 -12.80
CA LEU A 101 -8.42 -10.18 -12.72
C LEU A 101 -8.85 -9.69 -14.12
N VAL A 102 -7.92 -9.65 -15.08
CA VAL A 102 -8.23 -9.30 -16.47
C VAL A 102 -9.19 -10.31 -17.08
N LEU A 103 -8.94 -11.62 -16.88
CA LEU A 103 -9.84 -12.68 -17.36
C LEU A 103 -11.24 -12.54 -16.75
N SER A 104 -11.34 -12.30 -15.44
CA SER A 104 -12.61 -12.03 -14.76
C SER A 104 -13.36 -10.86 -15.42
N GLY A 105 -12.70 -9.72 -15.62
CA GLY A 105 -13.33 -8.55 -16.25
C GLY A 105 -13.75 -8.79 -17.69
N VAL A 106 -12.93 -9.47 -18.49
CA VAL A 106 -13.26 -9.80 -19.89
C VAL A 106 -14.46 -10.74 -19.96
N LEU A 107 -14.50 -11.78 -19.12
CA LEU A 107 -15.59 -12.75 -19.07
C LEU A 107 -16.88 -12.15 -18.51
N PHE A 108 -16.77 -11.21 -17.55
CA PHE A 108 -17.90 -10.56 -16.91
C PHE A 108 -18.76 -9.73 -17.88
N ILE A 109 -18.13 -9.11 -18.88
CA ILE A 109 -18.81 -8.27 -19.88
C ILE A 109 -19.55 -9.13 -20.93
N GLN A 110 -19.24 -10.42 -21.04
CA GLN A 110 -19.84 -11.29 -22.05
C GLN A 110 -21.27 -11.70 -21.67
N ASP A 111 -22.13 -11.79 -22.69
CA ASP A 111 -23.48 -12.33 -22.57
C ASP A 111 -23.42 -13.86 -22.55
N GLY A 112 -23.83 -14.46 -21.44
CA GLY A 112 -23.98 -15.91 -21.33
C GLY A 112 -23.77 -16.42 -19.91
N PHE A 113 -24.69 -17.27 -19.46
CA PHE A 113 -24.64 -17.86 -18.12
C PHE A 113 -23.30 -18.56 -17.84
N VAL A 114 -22.78 -19.31 -18.82
CA VAL A 114 -21.49 -20.02 -18.69
C VAL A 114 -20.34 -19.05 -18.52
N LEU A 115 -20.25 -17.99 -19.34
CA LEU A 115 -19.15 -17.03 -19.26
C LEU A 115 -19.20 -16.22 -17.96
N GLN A 116 -20.38 -15.82 -17.52
CA GLN A 116 -20.56 -15.15 -16.23
C GLN A 116 -20.23 -16.06 -15.05
N HIS A 117 -20.56 -17.35 -15.13
CA HIS A 117 -20.14 -18.33 -14.13
C HIS A 117 -18.62 -18.48 -14.08
N MET A 118 -17.96 -18.53 -15.24
CA MET A 118 -16.50 -18.55 -15.33
C MET A 118 -15.87 -17.25 -14.79
N ALA A 119 -16.50 -16.09 -15.04
CA ALA A 119 -16.07 -14.81 -14.47
C ALA A 119 -16.09 -14.85 -12.94
N ALA A 120 -17.16 -15.37 -12.34
CA ALA A 120 -17.27 -15.55 -10.90
C ALA A 120 -16.19 -16.50 -10.35
N LEU A 121 -15.89 -17.60 -11.04
CA LEU A 121 -14.78 -18.49 -10.65
C LEU A 121 -13.42 -17.78 -10.69
N CYS A 122 -13.19 -16.92 -11.70
CA CYS A 122 -12.00 -16.08 -11.75
C CYS A 122 -11.96 -15.07 -10.59
N GLU A 123 -13.07 -14.43 -10.22
CA GLU A 123 -13.14 -13.52 -9.06
C GLU A 123 -12.76 -14.23 -7.76
N TRP A 124 -13.34 -15.40 -7.49
CA TRP A 124 -13.00 -16.18 -6.30
C TRP A 124 -11.54 -16.62 -6.30
N THR A 125 -11.01 -17.01 -7.47
CA THR A 125 -9.59 -17.35 -7.63
C THR A 125 -8.69 -16.14 -7.34
N PHE A 126 -9.07 -14.96 -7.82
CA PHE A 126 -8.37 -13.71 -7.53
C PHE A 126 -8.35 -13.40 -6.03
N ILE A 127 -9.51 -13.52 -5.35
CA ILE A 127 -9.62 -13.30 -3.90
C ILE A 127 -8.71 -14.26 -3.13
N ILE A 128 -8.72 -15.56 -3.46
CA ILE A 128 -7.85 -16.56 -2.82
C ILE A 128 -6.37 -16.22 -3.07
N ASN A 129 -5.99 -15.86 -4.29
CA ASN A 129 -4.64 -15.43 -4.62
C ASN A 129 -4.19 -14.22 -3.78
N VAL A 130 -5.06 -13.22 -3.63
CA VAL A 130 -4.80 -12.06 -2.76
C VAL A 130 -4.65 -12.51 -1.30
N LEU A 131 -5.51 -13.39 -0.78
CA LEU A 131 -5.38 -13.91 0.58
C LEU A 131 -4.05 -14.65 0.81
N VAL A 132 -3.64 -15.48 -0.15
CA VAL A 132 -2.32 -16.15 -0.12
C VAL A 132 -1.20 -15.11 -0.13
N TYR A 133 -1.30 -14.06 -0.96
CA TYR A 133 -0.35 -12.96 -0.97
C TYR A 133 -0.25 -12.29 0.42
N TYR A 134 -1.38 -11.98 1.06
CA TYR A 134 -1.40 -11.43 2.42
C TYR A 134 -0.76 -12.38 3.44
N GLY A 135 -0.97 -13.69 3.27
CA GLY A 135 -0.32 -14.72 4.09
C GLY A 135 1.22 -14.67 4.03
N THR A 136 1.80 -14.25 2.91
CA THR A 136 3.27 -14.09 2.80
C THR A 136 3.83 -13.02 3.74
N PHE A 137 3.02 -12.12 4.30
CA PHE A 137 3.48 -11.15 5.31
C PHE A 137 3.72 -11.79 6.68
N ALA A 138 3.15 -12.97 6.95
CA ALA A 138 3.33 -13.67 8.23
C ALA A 138 4.81 -13.94 8.53
N PHE A 139 5.62 -14.25 7.51
CA PHE A 139 7.06 -14.46 7.67
C PHE A 139 7.80 -13.21 8.17
N GLU A 140 7.34 -12.02 7.80
CA GLU A 140 7.93 -10.75 8.23
C GLU A 140 7.39 -10.30 9.59
N PHE A 141 6.19 -10.74 9.96
CA PHE A 141 5.58 -10.44 11.25
C PHE A 141 6.28 -11.10 12.44
N GLY A 142 6.94 -12.25 12.23
CA GLY A 142 7.85 -12.81 13.22
C GLY A 142 9.05 -11.92 13.54
N ALA A 143 9.36 -10.93 12.69
CA ALA A 143 10.45 -9.97 12.87
C ALA A 143 9.98 -8.58 13.33
N ILE A 144 8.69 -8.39 13.64
CA ILE A 144 8.16 -7.15 14.20
C ILE A 144 8.71 -6.96 15.61
N SER A 145 9.27 -5.78 15.88
CA SER A 145 9.94 -5.42 17.12
C SER A 145 9.16 -4.33 17.87
N THR A 146 9.59 -4.01 19.10
CA THR A 146 9.09 -2.84 19.84
C THR A 146 9.31 -1.54 19.05
N ASP A 147 10.35 -1.46 18.21
CA ASP A 147 10.63 -0.29 17.39
C ASP A 147 9.58 -0.09 16.29
N THR A 148 9.05 -1.17 15.70
CA THR A 148 7.92 -1.10 14.77
C THR A 148 6.71 -0.41 15.42
N PHE A 149 6.41 -0.76 16.67
CA PHE A 149 5.31 -0.15 17.43
C PHE A 149 5.62 1.31 17.80
N LEU A 150 6.86 1.65 18.11
CA LEU A 150 7.28 3.03 18.35
C LEU A 150 7.14 3.91 17.11
N VAL A 151 7.40 3.38 15.91
CA VAL A 151 7.13 4.09 14.64
C VAL A 151 5.65 4.44 14.52
N LEU A 152 4.74 3.49 14.82
CA LEU A 152 3.30 3.75 14.84
C LEU A 152 2.90 4.82 15.87
N LEU A 153 3.47 4.75 17.08
CA LEU A 153 3.21 5.72 18.15
C LEU A 153 3.75 7.12 17.83
N LYS A 154 4.92 7.21 17.18
CA LYS A 154 5.50 8.50 16.75
C LYS A 154 4.72 9.11 15.59
N ALA A 155 4.24 8.30 14.65
CA ALA A 155 3.35 8.78 13.58
C ALA A 155 2.04 9.38 14.14
N SER A 156 1.53 8.84 15.26
CA SER A 156 0.38 9.39 15.99
C SER A 156 0.71 10.70 16.74
N ARG A 157 1.98 10.92 17.12
CA ARG A 157 2.44 12.07 17.91
C ARG A 157 3.07 13.22 17.10
N ALA A 158 3.20 13.11 15.78
CA ALA A 158 3.75 14.21 14.97
C ALA A 158 2.87 15.46 15.10
N PRO A 159 3.40 16.60 15.61
CA PRO A 159 2.60 17.79 15.87
C PRO A 159 2.20 18.47 14.56
N LYS A 160 0.97 19.02 14.50
CA LYS A 160 0.55 19.98 13.49
C LYS A 160 1.55 21.14 13.49
N SER A 161 2.44 21.20 12.49
CA SER A 161 3.32 22.35 12.31
C SER A 161 2.44 23.56 11.93
N TYR A 162 2.07 24.35 12.94
CA TYR A 162 1.51 25.68 12.73
C TYR A 162 2.63 26.53 12.11
N LYS A 163 2.45 26.94 10.86
CA LYS A 163 3.28 28.00 10.26
C LYS A 163 3.01 29.30 11.03
N ALA A 164 3.84 29.62 12.01
CA ALA A 164 3.92 30.97 12.55
C ALA A 164 4.62 31.85 11.49
N GLY A 165 3.83 32.64 10.76
CA GLY A 165 4.33 33.65 9.85
C GLY A 165 5.16 34.66 10.64
N THR A 166 6.46 34.70 10.37
CA THR A 166 7.38 35.66 10.98
C THR A 166 7.30 36.95 10.17
N SER A 167 6.65 37.95 10.72
CA SER A 167 6.66 39.33 10.24
C SER A 167 8.07 39.93 10.42
N THR A 168 8.67 40.37 9.32
CA THR A 168 9.89 41.18 9.28
C THR A 168 9.58 42.63 9.70
N PRO A 169 10.50 43.30 10.40
CA PRO A 169 10.71 44.73 10.15
C PRO A 169 12.13 45.03 9.68
N ALA A 170 12.22 46.09 8.88
CA ALA A 170 13.35 46.54 8.09
C ALA A 170 14.62 46.95 8.88
N THR A 171 15.75 46.84 8.17
CA THR A 171 17.06 47.52 8.34
C THR A 171 16.92 49.06 8.33
N PRO A 172 17.96 49.90 8.61
CA PRO A 172 19.40 49.66 8.43
C PRO A 172 20.36 50.31 9.46
N HIS A 173 21.65 49.96 9.44
CA HIS A 173 22.75 50.94 9.45
C HIS A 173 24.09 50.29 9.08
N ALA A 174 24.80 50.97 8.20
CA ALA A 174 26.10 50.63 7.64
C ALA A 174 27.26 51.03 8.56
N HIS A 175 28.35 50.25 8.58
CA HIS A 175 29.69 50.82 8.64
C HIS A 175 30.71 49.85 8.02
N SER A 176 31.44 50.36 7.03
CA SER A 176 32.59 49.75 6.37
C SER A 176 33.78 49.60 7.31
N THR A 177 34.54 48.51 7.21
CA THR A 177 36.01 48.60 7.26
C THR A 177 36.60 47.48 6.44
N SER A 178 37.43 47.85 5.47
CA SER A 178 38.27 46.95 4.70
C SER A 178 39.48 46.56 5.53
N GLU A 179 39.95 45.32 5.42
CA GLU A 179 41.38 45.04 5.53
C GLU A 179 41.70 43.69 4.86
N ASN A 180 42.33 43.80 3.69
CA ASN A 180 43.12 42.75 3.07
C ASN A 180 44.36 42.52 3.94
N MET A 181 44.61 41.30 4.38
CA MET A 181 45.98 40.80 4.53
C MET A 181 46.06 39.34 4.11
N ALA A 182 46.90 39.14 3.09
CA ALA A 182 47.32 37.89 2.52
C ALA A 182 48.42 37.21 3.36
N MET A 183 48.77 35.99 2.90
CA MET A 183 49.92 35.14 3.23
C MET A 183 49.64 34.12 4.36
N ILE A 184 49.82 32.81 4.16
CA ILE A 184 50.66 32.02 3.23
C ILE A 184 49.87 30.81 2.73
#